data_AF-A0A358PBC1-F1
#
_entry.id   AF-A0A358PBC1-F1
#
_cell.length_a   1.000
_cell.length_b   1.000
_cell.length_c   1.000
_cell.angle_alpha   90.00
_cell.angle_beta   90.00
_cell.angle_gamma   90.00
#
_symmetry.space_group_name_H-M   'P 1'
#
loop_
_entity.id
_entity.type
_entity.pdbx_description
1 polymer ?
#
loop_
_entity_poly.entity_id
_entity_poly.type
_entity_poly.pdbx_seq_one_letter_code
_entity_poly.pdbx_strand_id
1 'polypeptide(L)' 'PHLTKDPVAAAGMCILALQTLISRQLDPFDQAVISLTKLEAGSAFNVIPATATIGGTLRTMNAETRLRMIAEIETTAKNA' A
#
# COMPACT_ATOMS: atom_id res chain seq x y z
N PRO A 1 21.49 10.91 -3.45
CA PRO A 1 20.01 10.95 -3.43
C PRO A 1 19.37 11.55 -4.70
N HIS A 2 19.80 12.71 -5.18
CA HIS A 2 19.20 13.38 -6.35
C HIS A 2 19.30 12.62 -7.70
N LEU A 3 20.13 11.58 -7.77
CA LEU A 3 20.31 10.71 -8.95
C LEU A 3 19.62 9.34 -8.79
N THR A 4 18.97 9.08 -7.66
CA THR A 4 18.44 7.76 -7.31
C THR A 4 17.01 7.90 -6.82
N LYS A 5 16.10 7.09 -7.37
CA LYS A 5 14.73 6.99 -6.85
C LYS A 5 14.78 6.14 -5.58
N ASP A 6 14.43 6.72 -4.45
CA ASP A 6 14.48 6.05 -3.15
C ASP A 6 13.20 5.22 -2.91
N PRO A 7 13.28 3.87 -2.95
CA PRO A 7 12.11 3.03 -2.77
C PRO A 7 11.58 3.05 -1.33
N VAL A 8 12.41 3.40 -0.34
CA VAL A 8 11.98 3.48 1.06
C VAL A 8 11.03 4.65 1.25
N ALA A 9 11.38 5.81 0.70
CA ALA A 9 10.52 6.99 0.72
C ALA A 9 9.19 6.74 -0.03
N ALA A 10 9.27 6.14 -1.22
CA ALA A 10 8.09 5.78 -2.01
C ALA A 10 7.18 4.79 -1.27
N ALA A 11 7.76 3.77 -0.61
CA ALA A 11 6.99 2.82 0.18
C ALA A 11 6.25 3.49 1.35
N GLY A 12 6.88 4.47 2.01
CA GLY A 12 6.22 5.25 3.07
C GLY A 12 5.00 6.04 2.57
N MET A 13 5.14 6.71 1.43
CA MET A 13 4.02 7.44 0.79
C MET A 13 2.90 6.49 0.36
N CYS A 14 3.26 5.34 -0.23
CA CYS A 14 2.31 4.31 -0.64
C CYS A 14 1.54 3.73 0.55
N ILE A 15 2.20 3.44 1.67
CA ILE A 15 1.55 2.98 2.90
C ILE A 15 0.52 4.00 3.38
N LEU A 16 0.89 5.29 3.45
CA LEU A 16 -0.03 6.34 3.87
C LEU A 16 -1.24 6.42 2.94
N ALA A 17 -1.01 6.45 1.63
CA ALA A 17 -2.08 6.53 0.63
C ALA A 17 -3.05 5.33 0.76
N LEU A 18 -2.54 4.11 0.88
CA LEU A 18 -3.35 2.90 1.07
C LEU A 18 -4.17 2.91 2.37
N GLN A 19 -3.63 3.47 3.46
CA GLN A 19 -4.38 3.62 4.71
C GLN A 19 -5.51 4.63 4.58
N THR A 20 -5.31 5.72 3.82
CA THR A 20 -6.38 6.70 3.59
C THR A 20 -7.55 6.12 2.79
N LEU A 21 -7.28 5.18 1.88
CA LEU A 21 -8.28 4.53 1.03
C LEU A 21 -9.40 3.88 1.85
N ILE A 22 -9.04 3.07 2.85
CA ILE A 22 -9.98 2.33 3.70
C ILE A 22 -10.83 3.29 4.53
N SER A 23 -10.21 4.35 5.06
CA SER A 23 -10.89 5.27 5.98
C SER A 23 -11.97 6.14 5.32
N ARG A 24 -11.98 6.26 3.98
CA ARG A 24 -12.83 7.25 3.28
C ARG A 24 -13.75 6.69 2.20
N GLN A 25 -13.55 5.45 1.72
CA GLN A 25 -14.31 4.90 0.59
C GLN A 25 -15.29 3.77 0.94
N LEU A 26 -15.30 3.28 2.18
CA LEU A 26 -16.18 2.18 2.55
C LEU A 26 -17.54 2.71 3.03
N ASP A 27 -18.59 2.20 2.41
CA ASP A 27 -19.94 2.29 2.94
C ASP A 27 -19.92 1.65 4.36
N PRO A 28 -20.50 2.28 5.39
CA PRO A 28 -20.58 1.67 6.72
C PRO A 28 -21.24 0.28 6.74
N PHE A 29 -22.04 -0.07 5.72
CA PHE A 29 -22.60 -1.42 5.54
C PHE A 29 -21.70 -2.38 4.76
N ASP A 30 -20.68 -1.87 4.06
CA ASP A 30 -19.74 -2.66 3.26
C ASP A 30 -18.34 -2.67 3.89
N GLN A 31 -18.12 -3.65 4.76
CA GLN A 31 -16.89 -3.74 5.55
C GLN A 31 -15.73 -4.30 4.72
N ALA A 32 -14.69 -3.48 4.55
CA ALA A 32 -13.38 -3.93 4.10
C ALA A 32 -12.26 -3.48 5.05
N VAL A 33 -11.24 -4.32 5.19
CA VAL A 33 -10.06 -4.04 6.02
C VAL A 33 -8.83 -4.41 5.22
N ILE A 34 -7.91 -3.46 5.05
CA ILE A 34 -6.55 -3.73 4.58
C ILE A 34 -5.62 -3.66 5.79
N SER A 35 -4.74 -4.63 5.92
CA SER A 35 -3.68 -4.63 6.93
C SER A 35 -2.35 -4.82 6.23
N LEU A 36 -1.50 -3.80 6.29
CA LEU A 36 -0.12 -3.88 5.80
C LEU A 36 0.75 -4.35 6.98
N THR A 37 1.27 -5.56 6.88
CA THR A 37 1.94 -6.26 7.99
C THR A 37 3.40 -6.59 7.70
N LYS A 38 3.87 -6.26 6.50
CA LYS A 38 5.23 -6.53 6.05
C LYS A 38 5.75 -5.33 5.27
N LEU A 39 6.95 -4.88 5.62
CA LEU A 39 7.74 -3.93 4.84
C LEU A 39 9.19 -4.41 4.85
N GLU A 40 9.75 -4.63 3.67
CA GLU A 40 11.16 -5.01 3.48
C GLU A 40 11.81 -4.05 2.49
N ALA A 41 12.92 -3.42 2.87
CA ALA A 41 13.69 -2.55 1.98
C ALA A 41 15.15 -2.48 2.42
N GLY A 42 16.04 -3.02 1.58
CA GLY A 42 17.48 -3.02 1.83
C GLY A 42 17.92 -3.83 3.04
N SER A 43 19.22 -3.78 3.32
CA SER A 43 19.87 -4.46 4.45
C SER A 43 20.94 -3.62 5.15
N ALA A 44 21.44 -2.56 4.49
CA ALA A 44 22.45 -1.66 5.02
C ALA A 44 21.85 -0.25 5.25
N PHE A 45 22.18 0.40 6.37
CA PHE A 45 21.61 1.68 6.76
C PHE A 45 22.14 2.89 5.96
N ASN A 46 23.19 2.70 5.16
CA ASN A 46 23.88 3.75 4.39
C ASN A 46 23.77 3.56 2.86
N VAL A 47 22.92 2.65 2.39
CA VAL A 47 22.72 2.35 0.96
C VAL A 47 21.24 2.45 0.62
N ILE A 48 20.91 3.21 -0.42
CA ILE A 48 19.54 3.26 -0.96
C ILE A 48 19.27 1.92 -1.67
N PRO A 49 18.25 1.15 -1.27
CA PRO A 49 17.97 -0.14 -1.89
C PRO A 49 17.40 0.02 -3.30
N ALA A 50 17.51 -1.04 -4.11
CA ALA A 50 16.90 -1.06 -5.44
C ALA A 50 15.37 -1.22 -5.41
N THR A 51 14.84 -1.88 -4.37
CA THR A 51 13.41 -2.18 -4.24
C THR A 51 12.95 -2.12 -2.79
N ALA A 52 11.67 -1.80 -2.60
CA ALA A 52 10.95 -2.00 -1.35
C ALA A 52 9.72 -2.87 -1.60
N THR A 53 9.44 -3.81 -0.70
CA THR A 53 8.29 -4.72 -0.79
C THR A 53 7.36 -4.48 0.38
N ILE A 54 6.09 -4.23 0.09
CA ILE A 54 5.02 -4.11 1.07
C ILE A 54 4.15 -5.36 0.96
N GLY A 55 3.81 -5.98 2.09
CA GLY A 55 2.93 -7.14 2.16
C GLY A 55 1.82 -6.95 3.18
N GLY A 56 0.67 -7.56 2.91
CA GLY A 56 -0.50 -7.38 3.75
C GLY A 56 -1.67 -8.29 3.37
N THR A 57 -2.81 -8.05 4.00
CA THR A 57 -4.06 -8.77 3.74
C THR A 57 -5.20 -7.80 3.46
N LEU A 58 -6.08 -8.18 2.54
CA LEU A 58 -7.37 -7.52 2.30
C LEU A 58 -8.48 -8.50 2.72
N ARG A 59 -9.35 -8.05 3.62
CA ARG A 59 -10.55 -8.78 4.06
C ARG A 59 -11.77 -7.98 3.65
N THR A 60 -12.75 -8.64 3.05
CA THR A 60 -14.02 -8.04 2.60
C THR A 60 -15.17 -8.99 2.91
N MET A 61 -16.39 -8.46 3.03
CA MET A 61 -17.59 -9.26 3.27
C MET A 61 -18.20 -9.89 2.03
N ASN A 62 -17.95 -9.31 0.85
CA ASN A 62 -18.42 -9.86 -0.43
C ASN A 62 -17.33 -9.77 -1.52
N ALA A 63 -17.58 -10.43 -2.64
CA ALA A 63 -16.65 -10.54 -3.76
C ALA A 63 -16.59 -9.26 -4.62
N GLU A 64 -17.69 -8.52 -4.73
CA GLU A 64 -17.75 -7.28 -5.52
C GLU A 64 -16.86 -6.20 -4.91
N THR A 65 -16.99 -5.99 -3.60
CA THR A 65 -16.14 -5.10 -2.81
C THR A 65 -14.69 -5.53 -2.88
N ARG A 66 -14.40 -6.83 -2.87
CA ARG A 66 -13.03 -7.35 -3.02
C ARG A 66 -12.42 -6.89 -4.34
N LEU A 67 -13.13 -7.06 -5.44
CA LEU A 67 -12.64 -6.70 -6.78
C LEU A 67 -12.44 -5.18 -6.90
N ARG A 68 -13.41 -4.40 -6.42
CA ARG A 68 -13.31 -2.93 -6.38
C ARG A 68 -12.09 -2.48 -5.57
N MET A 69 -11.92 -3.01 -4.35
CA MET A 69 -10.81 -2.66 -3.48
C MET A 69 -9.46 -3.03 -4.07
N ILE A 70 -9.34 -4.16 -4.78
CA ILE A 70 -8.09 -4.54 -5.48
C ILE A 70 -7.74 -3.51 -6.56
N ALA A 71 -8.72 -3.07 -7.37
CA ALA A 71 -8.49 -2.08 -8.42
C ALA A 71 -8.09 -0.70 -7.84
N GLU A 72 -8.71 -0.31 -6.73
CA GLU A 72 -8.39 0.93 -5.99
C GLU A 72 -6.99 0.88 -5.36
N ILE A 73 -6.60 -0.25 -4.77
CA ILE A 73 -5.24 -0.49 -4.25
C ILE A 73 -4.21 -0.34 -5.37
N GLU A 74 -4.46 -0.98 -6.53
CA GLU A 74 -3.54 -0.92 -7.67
C GLU A 74 -3.40 0.51 -8.20
N THR A 75 -4.51 1.24 -8.31
CA THR A 75 -4.52 2.64 -8.77
C THR A 75 -3.76 3.54 -7.79
N THR A 76 -4.01 3.37 -6.49
CA THR A 76 -3.34 4.14 -5.43
C THR A 76 -1.85 3.86 -5.41
N ALA A 77 -1.44 2.60 -5.52
CA ALA A 77 -0.03 2.22 -5.49
C ALA A 77 0.75 2.71 -6.72
N LYS A 78 0.12 2.87 -7.89
CA LYS A 78 0.74 3.42 -9.10
C LYS A 78 0.93 4.94 -9.05
N ASN A 79 0.12 5.63 -8.24
CA ASN A 79 0.10 7.09 -8.14
C ASN A 79 0.86 7.64 -6.92
N ALA A 80 1.30 6.76 -6.02
CA ALA A 80 2.13 7.08 -4.86
C ALA A 80 3.62 7.16 -5.22
#